data_AF-A0A183EB11-F1
#
_entry.id   AF-A0A183EB11-F1
#
_cell.length_a   1.000
_cell.length_b   1.000
_cell.length_c   1.000
_cell.angle_alpha   90.00
_cell.angle_beta   90.00
_cell.angle_gamma   90.00
#
_symmetry.space_group_name_H-M   'P 1'
#
loop_
_entity.id
_entity.type
_entity.pdbx_description
1 polymer ?
#
loop_
_entity_poly.entity_id
_entity_poly.type
_entity_poly.pdbx_seq_one_letter_code
_entity_poly.pdbx_strand_id
1 'polypeptide(L)'
;MQAAMWISFVDAFCPKVSYILKMDDDAMINYFALVQMLQARSNLTSQLVFKPKTLACMVSSDNAVARCGSKWAVMKDEYLEDSFPPYCIGWYYLLTSDLIKPILRELPYCTYFWIDDVHITGHIAQRAQAHFENWTNTSMMTNPKSSAMIDGHVIFMLTKSVNERKQIWAKLRRKYGHDEQESGKTTIQKFR
;
A
#
# COMPACT_ATOMS: atom_id res chain seq x y z
N MET A 1 10.05 -5.36 12.72
CA MET A 1 11.12 -4.36 13.01
C MET A 1 11.42 -3.47 11.81
N GLN A 2 11.45 -4.03 10.58
CA GLN A 2 11.73 -3.29 9.36
C GLN A 2 10.70 -2.19 9.11
N ALA A 3 9.43 -2.45 9.41
CA ALA A 3 8.39 -1.47 9.19
C ALA A 3 8.52 -0.21 10.08
N ALA A 4 8.87 -0.39 11.35
CA ALA A 4 9.13 0.72 12.28
C ALA A 4 10.23 1.66 11.78
N MET A 5 11.27 1.10 11.13
CA MET A 5 12.40 1.87 10.62
C MET A 5 12.00 2.81 9.48
N TRP A 6 11.31 2.31 8.45
CA TRP A 6 10.94 3.18 7.32
C TRP A 6 9.88 4.23 7.73
N ILE A 7 8.97 3.90 8.64
CA ILE A 7 7.98 4.85 9.17
C ILE A 7 8.68 5.97 9.93
N SER A 8 9.64 5.62 10.80
CA SER A 8 10.46 6.60 11.52
C SER A 8 11.30 7.47 10.58
N PHE A 9 11.84 6.87 9.51
CA PHE A 9 12.57 7.59 8.47
C PHE A 9 11.68 8.62 7.77
N VAL A 10 10.46 8.23 7.39
CA VAL A 10 9.49 9.15 6.77
C VAL A 10 9.15 10.31 7.70
N ASP A 11 8.89 10.06 8.98
CA ASP A 11 8.58 11.13 9.94
C ASP A 11 9.74 12.13 10.09
N ALA A 12 10.98 11.62 10.13
CA ALA A 12 12.17 12.43 10.32
C ALA A 12 12.59 13.21 9.07
N PHE A 13 12.46 12.61 7.88
CA PHE A 13 13.10 13.13 6.66
C PHE A 13 12.13 13.53 5.54
N CYS A 14 10.84 13.21 5.65
CA CYS A 14 9.84 13.46 4.60
C CYS A 14 8.66 14.32 5.08
N PRO A 15 8.85 15.51 5.70
CA PRO A 15 7.78 16.25 6.37
C PRO A 15 6.70 16.83 5.43
N LYS A 16 6.91 16.80 4.11
CA LYS A 16 6.04 17.44 3.11
C LYS A 16 5.33 16.45 2.18
N VAL A 17 5.47 15.14 2.39
CA VAL A 17 4.77 14.17 1.55
C VAL A 17 3.30 14.10 1.95
N SER A 18 2.40 14.03 0.97
CA SER A 18 0.96 13.87 1.22
C SER A 18 0.58 12.41 1.43
N TYR A 19 1.26 11.52 0.70
CA TYR A 19 0.98 10.09 0.65
C TYR A 19 2.28 9.30 0.69
N ILE A 20 2.24 8.14 1.33
CA ILE A 20 3.34 7.19 1.37
C ILE A 20 2.84 5.85 0.85
N LEU A 21 3.54 5.27 -0.12
CA LEU A 21 3.26 3.94 -0.62
C LEU A 21 4.38 2.99 -0.17
N LYS A 22 4.01 1.95 0.57
CA LYS A 22 4.86 0.76 0.78
C LYS A 22 4.43 -0.29 -0.24
N MET A 23 5.40 -0.94 -0.88
CA MET A 23 5.15 -2.09 -1.75
C MET A 23 6.30 -3.09 -1.69
N ASP A 24 6.00 -4.36 -1.93
CA ASP A 24 6.99 -5.42 -2.08
C ASP A 24 7.64 -5.38 -3.47
N ASP A 25 8.79 -6.02 -3.63
CA ASP A 25 9.57 -6.02 -4.88
C ASP A 25 9.04 -6.99 -5.96
N ASP A 26 8.09 -7.85 -5.58
CA ASP A 26 7.33 -8.75 -6.46
C ASP A 26 5.97 -8.17 -6.89
N ALA A 27 5.59 -7.02 -6.34
CA ALA A 27 4.45 -6.22 -6.75
C ALA A 27 4.77 -5.36 -7.99
N MET A 28 3.76 -5.14 -8.83
CA MET A 28 3.77 -4.25 -9.97
C MET A 28 2.73 -3.16 -9.80
N ILE A 29 3.04 -1.97 -10.30
CA ILE A 29 2.19 -0.80 -10.21
C ILE A 29 1.97 -0.14 -11.57
N ASN A 30 0.73 0.24 -11.87
CA ASN A 30 0.45 1.26 -12.87
C ASN A 30 0.64 2.64 -12.25
N TYR A 31 1.91 3.09 -12.26
CA TYR A 31 2.32 4.37 -11.68
C TYR A 31 1.50 5.56 -12.22
N PHE A 32 1.24 5.59 -13.53
CA PHE A 32 0.50 6.69 -14.17
C PHE A 32 -0.94 6.78 -13.65
N ALA A 33 -1.65 5.65 -13.61
CA ALA A 33 -3.00 5.60 -13.06
C ALA A 33 -3.02 5.96 -11.57
N LEU A 34 -2.04 5.50 -10.79
CA LEU A 34 -1.94 5.89 -9.37
C LEU A 34 -1.79 7.40 -9.21
N VAL A 35 -0.84 8.02 -9.93
CA VAL A 35 -0.59 9.47 -9.80
C VAL A 35 -1.82 10.27 -10.21
N GLN A 36 -2.48 9.92 -11.32
CA GLN A 36 -3.71 10.58 -11.75
C GLN A 36 -4.82 10.48 -10.68
N MET A 37 -4.99 9.30 -10.08
CA MET A 37 -5.93 9.10 -8.98
C MET A 37 -5.55 9.97 -7.77
N LEU A 38 -4.29 9.97 -7.34
CA LEU A 38 -3.85 10.75 -6.18
C LEU A 38 -3.96 12.26 -6.41
N GLN A 39 -3.68 12.74 -7.63
CA GLN A 39 -3.88 14.14 -8.03
C GLN A 39 -5.36 14.52 -7.97
N ALA A 40 -6.24 13.70 -8.54
CA ALA A 40 -7.69 13.92 -8.49
C ALA A 40 -8.23 13.96 -7.05
N ARG A 41 -7.63 13.19 -6.13
CA ARG A 41 -8.01 13.15 -4.71
C ARG A 41 -7.35 14.25 -3.88
N SER A 42 -6.28 14.87 -4.37
CA SER A 42 -5.62 16.01 -3.71
C SER A 42 -6.34 17.35 -3.93
N ASN A 43 -7.25 17.41 -4.90
CA ASN A 43 -8.05 18.61 -5.15
C ASN A 43 -9.11 18.77 -4.06
N LEU A 44 -9.08 19.90 -3.34
CA LEU A 44 -9.97 20.19 -2.20
C LEU A 44 -11.46 20.23 -2.57
N THR A 45 -11.79 20.44 -3.85
CA THR A 45 -13.19 20.39 -4.34
C THR A 45 -13.62 18.99 -4.79
N SER A 46 -12.70 18.02 -4.77
CA SER A 46 -12.99 16.64 -5.12
C SER A 46 -13.89 15.99 -4.07
N GLN A 47 -14.89 15.25 -4.52
CA GLN A 47 -15.71 14.42 -3.63
C GLN A 47 -14.96 13.13 -3.21
N LEU A 48 -13.77 12.89 -3.76
CA LEU A 48 -12.98 11.67 -3.57
C LEU A 48 -11.79 11.87 -2.61
N VAL A 49 -11.70 13.01 -1.91
CA VAL A 49 -10.59 13.28 -0.97
C VAL A 49 -10.49 12.16 0.06
N PHE A 50 -9.25 11.75 0.37
CA PHE A 50 -9.02 10.77 1.44
C PHE A 50 -9.50 11.31 2.78
N LYS A 51 -10.10 10.44 3.59
CA LYS A 51 -10.37 10.81 4.98
C LYS A 51 -9.04 10.99 5.73
N PRO A 52 -9.02 11.80 6.80
CA PRO A 52 -7.86 11.86 7.68
C PRO A 52 -7.46 10.47 8.18
N LYS A 53 -6.16 10.26 8.35
CA LYS A 53 -5.57 9.01 8.85
C LYS A 53 -5.95 7.79 8.01
N THR A 54 -6.00 7.92 6.68
CA THR A 54 -6.37 6.81 5.79
C THR A 54 -5.21 5.83 5.61
N LEU A 55 -5.58 4.55 5.65
CA LEU A 55 -4.77 3.41 5.26
C LEU A 55 -5.51 2.66 4.14
N ALA A 56 -4.99 2.76 2.91
CA ALA A 56 -5.62 2.28 1.69
C ALA A 56 -4.89 1.07 1.11
N CYS A 57 -5.58 -0.06 0.97
CA CYS A 57 -5.00 -1.35 0.60
C CYS A 57 -6.07 -2.40 0.31
N MET A 58 -5.68 -3.62 -0.05
CA MET A 58 -6.58 -4.77 0.05
C MET A 58 -6.77 -5.09 1.54
N VAL A 59 -7.93 -4.73 2.08
CA VAL A 59 -8.25 -4.97 3.50
C VAL A 59 -8.68 -6.43 3.66
N SER A 60 -7.98 -7.14 4.54
CA SER A 60 -8.38 -8.46 5.01
C SER A 60 -9.09 -8.31 6.35
N SER A 61 -10.35 -8.72 6.40
CA SER A 61 -11.17 -8.76 7.61
C SER A 61 -11.45 -10.22 7.99
N ASP A 62 -11.55 -10.49 9.29
CA ASP A 62 -11.93 -11.81 9.83
C ASP A 62 -11.03 -12.96 9.36
N ASN A 63 -9.76 -12.67 9.07
CA ASN A 63 -8.81 -13.69 8.66
C ASN A 63 -8.44 -14.57 9.84
N ALA A 64 -8.77 -15.86 9.76
CA ALA A 64 -8.47 -16.83 10.79
C ALA A 64 -6.95 -17.00 10.94
N VAL A 65 -6.49 -17.07 12.18
CA VAL A 65 -5.09 -17.33 12.47
C VAL A 65 -4.80 -18.79 12.13
N ALA A 66 -3.95 -19.01 11.11
CA ALA A 66 -3.49 -20.34 10.79
C ALA A 66 -2.69 -20.89 11.98
N ARG A 67 -3.08 -22.06 12.52
CA ARG A 67 -2.41 -22.66 13.67
C ARG A 67 -1.31 -23.66 13.28
N CYS A 68 -1.36 -24.19 12.07
CA CYS A 68 -0.38 -25.12 11.54
C CYS A 68 -0.39 -25.12 10.00
N GLY A 69 0.61 -25.76 9.37
CA GLY A 69 0.62 -26.02 7.93
C GLY A 69 0.74 -24.77 7.02
N SER A 70 0.97 -23.60 7.61
CA SER A 70 1.13 -22.33 6.89
C SER A 70 2.49 -21.72 7.23
N LYS A 71 3.10 -21.04 6.25
CA LYS A 71 4.28 -20.20 6.52
C LYS A 71 3.98 -19.03 7.46
N TRP A 72 2.69 -18.72 7.63
CA TRP A 72 2.15 -17.71 8.54
C TRP A 72 1.47 -18.34 9.76
N ALA A 73 1.84 -19.59 10.11
CA ALA A 73 1.25 -20.26 11.27
C ALA A 73 1.70 -19.57 12.56
N VAL A 74 0.76 -19.36 13.49
CA VAL A 74 1.00 -18.71 14.78
C VAL A 74 0.36 -19.56 15.88
N MET A 75 1.17 -19.92 16.88
CA MET A 75 0.70 -20.76 17.96
C MET A 75 -0.28 -20.02 18.87
N LYS A 76 -1.11 -20.77 19.62
CA LYS A 76 -2.16 -20.19 20.47
C LYS A 76 -1.60 -19.44 21.68
N ASP A 77 -0.43 -19.84 22.16
CA ASP A 77 0.32 -19.17 23.23
C ASP A 77 1.02 -17.88 22.75
N GLU A 78 1.39 -17.80 21.47
CA GLU A 78 1.89 -16.56 20.85
C GLU A 78 0.78 -15.56 20.54
N TYR A 79 -0.41 -16.04 20.17
CA TYR A 79 -1.55 -15.20 19.81
C TYR A 79 -2.88 -15.86 20.20
N LEU A 80 -3.52 -15.29 21.22
CA LEU A 80 -4.66 -15.89 21.91
C LEU A 80 -5.94 -15.84 21.08
N GLU A 81 -6.13 -14.82 20.25
CA GLU A 81 -7.32 -14.63 19.43
C GLU A 81 -7.32 -15.57 18.22
N ASP A 82 -8.50 -15.97 17.75
CA ASP A 82 -8.63 -16.89 16.61
C ASP A 82 -8.65 -16.21 15.25
N SER A 83 -8.73 -14.88 15.24
CA SER A 83 -8.65 -14.06 14.03
C SER A 83 -7.74 -12.85 14.25
N PHE A 84 -7.12 -12.39 13.17
CA PHE A 84 -6.43 -11.12 13.17
C PHE A 84 -7.42 -9.95 13.11
N PRO A 85 -7.08 -8.78 13.68
CA PRO A 85 -7.83 -7.56 13.41
C PRO A 85 -7.79 -7.24 11.90
N PRO A 86 -8.75 -6.45 11.38
CA PRO A 86 -8.65 -5.88 10.04
C PRO A 86 -7.26 -5.29 9.76
N TYR A 87 -6.64 -5.73 8.67
CA TYR A 87 -5.27 -5.34 8.29
C TYR A 87 -5.13 -5.31 6.77
N CYS A 88 -4.04 -4.74 6.27
CA CYS A 88 -3.69 -4.72 4.86
C CYS A 88 -2.93 -5.99 4.44
N ILE A 89 -3.32 -6.60 3.32
CA ILE A 89 -2.52 -7.67 2.73
C ILE A 89 -1.17 -7.08 2.27
N GLY A 90 -0.08 -7.69 2.74
CA GLY A 90 1.25 -7.08 2.84
C GLY A 90 1.97 -6.56 1.60
N TRP A 91 1.54 -6.96 0.41
CA TRP A 91 2.30 -6.70 -0.81
C TRP A 91 2.21 -5.24 -1.27
N TYR A 92 1.23 -4.47 -0.80
CA TYR A 92 1.24 -3.00 -0.85
C TYR A 92 0.25 -2.37 0.15
N TYR A 93 0.51 -1.13 0.55
CA TYR A 93 -0.48 -0.25 1.19
C TYR A 93 -0.06 1.22 1.07
N LEU A 94 -1.06 2.11 1.03
CA LEU A 94 -0.88 3.55 0.97
C LEU A 94 -1.36 4.20 2.26
N LEU A 95 -0.56 5.11 2.81
CA LEU A 95 -0.90 5.92 3.99
C LEU A 95 -1.04 7.38 3.60
N THR A 96 -2.00 8.07 4.19
CA THR A 96 -1.94 9.53 4.29
C THR A 96 -0.88 9.91 5.33
N SER A 97 -0.16 11.00 5.12
CA SER A 97 0.97 11.36 5.98
C SER A 97 0.59 11.68 7.42
N ASP A 98 -0.65 12.11 7.65
CA ASP A 98 -1.20 12.35 8.99
C ASP A 98 -1.40 11.07 9.82
N LEU A 99 -1.29 9.88 9.24
CA LEU A 99 -1.32 8.59 9.94
C LEU A 99 0.04 8.17 10.52
N ILE A 100 1.16 8.70 10.01
CA ILE A 100 2.52 8.29 10.41
C ILE A 100 2.78 8.52 11.90
N LYS A 101 2.51 9.74 12.40
CA LYS A 101 2.73 10.09 13.82
C LYS A 101 1.84 9.30 14.77
N PRO A 102 0.52 9.14 14.51
CA PRO A 102 -0.32 8.23 15.29
C PRO A 102 0.24 6.82 15.40
N ILE A 103 0.71 6.22 14.29
CA ILE A 103 1.34 4.89 14.31
C ILE A 103 2.58 4.88 15.22
N LEU A 104 3.49 5.84 15.06
CA LEU A 104 4.71 5.91 15.86
C LEU A 104 4.45 6.10 17.36
N ARG A 105 3.36 6.80 17.73
CA ARG A 105 2.96 6.98 19.13
C ARG A 105 2.45 5.69 19.78
N GLU A 106 1.76 4.86 19.02
CA GLU A 106 1.19 3.60 19.52
C GLU A 106 2.21 2.46 19.55
N LEU A 107 3.25 2.54 18.71
CA LEU A 107 4.26 1.50 18.53
C LEU A 107 4.89 0.99 19.86
N PRO A 108 5.29 1.85 20.83
CA PRO A 108 5.88 1.39 22.10
C PRO A 108 4.90 0.65 23.02
N TYR A 109 3.58 0.79 22.78
CA TYR A 109 2.53 0.19 23.61
C TYR A 109 1.98 -1.12 23.01
N CYS A 110 2.50 -1.55 21.86
CA CYS A 110 2.12 -2.80 21.21
C CYS A 110 3.20 -3.84 21.40
N THR A 111 2.82 -5.02 21.89
CA THR A 111 3.68 -6.20 21.85
C THR A 111 4.05 -6.50 20.41
N TYR A 112 5.35 -6.67 20.16
CA TYR A 112 5.85 -7.00 18.82
C TYR A 112 5.18 -8.28 18.30
N PHE A 113 4.70 -8.21 17.05
CA PHE A 113 4.17 -9.35 16.33
C PHE A 113 4.93 -9.52 15.01
N TRP A 114 5.36 -10.75 14.72
CA TRP A 114 6.37 -11.01 13.68
C TRP A 114 5.84 -10.88 12.25
N ILE A 115 4.52 -10.98 12.06
CA ILE A 115 3.88 -10.68 10.78
C ILE A 115 3.73 -9.16 10.69
N ASP A 116 4.74 -8.49 10.13
CA ASP A 116 4.89 -7.03 10.13
C ASP A 116 3.61 -6.32 9.61
N ASP A 117 2.92 -6.85 8.59
CA ASP A 117 1.71 -6.21 8.07
C ASP A 117 0.54 -6.32 9.04
N VAL A 118 0.33 -7.46 9.70
CA VAL A 118 -0.68 -7.61 10.76
C VAL A 118 -0.33 -6.70 11.94
N HIS A 119 0.94 -6.61 12.30
CA HIS A 119 1.40 -5.79 13.42
C HIS A 119 1.16 -4.29 13.19
N ILE A 120 1.66 -3.75 12.06
CA ILE A 120 1.58 -2.32 11.75
C ILE A 120 0.19 -1.93 11.30
N THR A 121 -0.36 -2.65 10.32
CA THR A 121 -1.62 -2.27 9.65
C THR A 121 -2.86 -2.84 10.33
N GLY A 122 -2.69 -3.81 11.25
CA GLY A 122 -3.75 -4.31 12.11
C GLY A 122 -3.66 -3.71 13.50
N HIS A 123 -2.84 -4.30 14.37
CA HIS A 123 -2.81 -3.94 15.80
C HIS A 123 -2.52 -2.46 16.06
N ILE A 124 -1.45 -1.92 15.45
CA ILE A 124 -1.05 -0.53 15.69
C ILE A 124 -1.99 0.45 14.99
N ALA A 125 -2.34 0.21 13.72
CA ALA A 125 -3.24 1.08 12.97
C ALA A 125 -4.63 1.20 13.62
N GLN A 126 -5.17 0.12 14.19
CA GLN A 126 -6.43 0.18 14.93
C GLN A 126 -6.34 1.09 16.15
N ARG A 127 -5.27 0.98 16.94
CA ARG A 127 -5.05 1.85 18.11
C ARG A 127 -4.83 3.30 17.69
N ALA A 128 -4.15 3.52 16.57
CA ALA A 128 -3.97 4.82 15.95
C ALA A 128 -5.27 5.40 15.33
N GLN A 129 -6.37 4.63 15.37
CA GLN A 129 -7.67 4.97 14.77
C GLN A 129 -7.54 5.28 13.29
N ALA A 130 -6.83 4.43 12.55
CA ALA A 130 -6.70 4.52 11.11
C ALA A 130 -8.07 4.29 10.43
N HIS A 131 -8.34 5.05 9.38
CA HIS A 131 -9.45 4.81 8.48
C HIS A 131 -9.02 3.83 7.39
N PHE A 132 -9.57 2.63 7.40
CA PHE A 132 -9.30 1.64 6.35
C PHE A 132 -10.13 1.94 5.10
N GLU A 133 -9.45 2.07 3.96
CA GLU A 133 -10.08 2.19 2.65
C GLU A 133 -9.76 0.96 1.80
N ASN A 134 -10.79 0.20 1.42
CA ASN A 134 -10.61 -1.06 0.72
C ASN A 134 -10.41 -0.87 -0.79
N TRP A 135 -9.25 -1.32 -1.28
CA TRP A 135 -8.77 -1.22 -2.66
C TRP A 135 -8.73 -2.58 -3.38
N THR A 136 -9.54 -3.54 -2.93
CA THR A 136 -9.69 -4.84 -3.62
C THR A 136 -10.03 -4.68 -5.11
N ASN A 137 -10.88 -3.72 -5.47
CA ASN A 137 -11.29 -3.51 -6.87
C ASN A 137 -10.21 -2.83 -7.74
N THR A 138 -9.18 -2.23 -7.14
CA THR A 138 -8.06 -1.62 -7.87
C THR A 138 -6.84 -2.54 -7.92
N SER A 139 -6.99 -3.78 -7.43
CA SER A 139 -5.88 -4.69 -7.14
C SER A 139 -6.15 -6.11 -7.61
N MET A 140 -5.09 -6.84 -7.93
CA MET A 140 -5.22 -8.17 -8.51
C MET A 140 -4.11 -9.11 -8.03
N MET A 141 -4.50 -10.09 -7.21
CA MET A 141 -3.57 -11.07 -6.61
C MET A 141 -3.33 -12.31 -7.49
N THR A 142 -4.30 -12.68 -8.33
CA THR A 142 -4.27 -13.93 -9.11
C THR A 142 -3.97 -13.67 -10.58
N ASN A 143 -3.18 -14.59 -11.16
CA ASN A 143 -2.60 -14.57 -12.52
C ASN A 143 -3.52 -13.98 -13.61
N PRO A 144 -3.37 -12.68 -13.94
CA PRO A 144 -4.27 -12.03 -14.85
C PRO A 144 -3.58 -11.67 -16.16
N LYS A 145 -4.38 -11.41 -17.19
CA LYS A 145 -3.86 -10.74 -18.38
C LYS A 145 -3.37 -9.36 -17.95
N SER A 146 -2.09 -9.08 -18.16
CA SER A 146 -1.48 -7.76 -17.93
C SER A 146 -2.24 -6.60 -18.59
N SER A 147 -3.13 -6.88 -19.56
CA SER A 147 -4.05 -5.93 -20.17
C SER A 147 -4.85 -5.13 -19.14
N ALA A 148 -5.41 -5.75 -18.09
CA ALA A 148 -6.25 -5.02 -17.13
C ALA A 148 -5.47 -3.87 -16.43
N MET A 149 -4.19 -4.10 -16.13
CA MET A 149 -3.31 -3.06 -15.59
C MET A 149 -2.93 -2.03 -16.65
N ILE A 150 -2.59 -2.46 -17.86
CA ILE A 150 -2.23 -1.57 -18.98
C ILE A 150 -3.41 -0.67 -19.34
N ASP A 151 -4.64 -1.19 -19.25
CA ASP A 151 -5.88 -0.49 -19.54
C ASP A 151 -6.26 0.52 -18.46
N GLY A 152 -5.68 0.41 -17.26
CA GLY A 152 -5.91 1.31 -16.12
C GLY A 152 -7.01 0.84 -15.17
N HIS A 153 -7.63 -0.32 -15.42
CA HIS A 153 -8.64 -0.90 -14.53
C HIS A 153 -8.03 -1.43 -13.22
N VAL A 154 -6.76 -1.85 -13.26
CA VAL A 154 -6.00 -2.33 -12.11
C VAL A 154 -4.76 -1.47 -11.91
N ILE A 155 -4.54 -1.04 -10.67
CA ILE A 155 -3.38 -0.24 -10.28
C ILE A 155 -2.29 -1.13 -9.71
N PHE A 156 -2.63 -2.12 -8.90
CA PHE A 156 -1.66 -3.01 -8.24
C PHE A 156 -1.83 -4.47 -8.67
N MET A 157 -0.73 -5.16 -8.96
CA MET A 157 -0.76 -6.57 -9.33
C MET A 157 0.47 -7.31 -8.81
N LEU A 158 0.31 -8.55 -8.33
CA LEU A 158 1.45 -9.45 -8.07
C LEU A 158 1.99 -10.02 -9.39
N THR A 159 3.31 -10.10 -9.51
CA THR A 159 3.98 -10.61 -10.72
C THR A 159 4.90 -11.76 -10.40
N LYS A 160 5.08 -12.66 -11.37
CA LYS A 160 5.85 -13.89 -11.17
C LYS A 160 7.34 -13.72 -11.46
N SER A 161 7.70 -12.70 -12.24
CA SER A 161 9.09 -12.48 -12.64
C SER A 161 9.42 -11.03 -12.96
N VAL A 162 10.70 -10.70 -12.84
CA VAL A 162 11.25 -9.40 -13.26
C VAL A 162 11.01 -9.16 -14.76
N ASN A 163 11.07 -10.20 -15.60
CA ASN A 163 10.85 -10.06 -17.05
C ASN A 163 9.41 -9.66 -17.37
N GLU A 164 8.43 -10.25 -16.68
CA GLU A 164 7.04 -9.84 -16.77
C GLU A 164 6.86 -8.36 -16.39
N ARG A 165 7.42 -7.93 -15.25
CA ARG A 165 7.39 -6.51 -14.83
C ARG A 165 7.98 -5.58 -15.88
N LYS A 166 9.14 -5.94 -16.46
CA LYS A 166 9.79 -5.17 -17.54
C LYS A 166 8.89 -5.05 -18.78
N GLN A 167 8.23 -6.12 -19.19
CA GLN A 167 7.31 -6.10 -20.34
C GLN A 167 6.08 -5.24 -20.09
N ILE A 168 5.47 -5.36 -18.90
CA ILE A 168 4.33 -4.52 -18.50
C ILE A 168 4.75 -3.05 -18.47
N TRP A 169 5.88 -2.75 -17.84
CA TRP A 169 6.41 -1.38 -17.78
C TRP A 169 6.67 -0.78 -19.16
N ALA A 170 7.22 -1.55 -20.10
CA ALA A 170 7.44 -1.09 -21.46
C ALA A 170 6.12 -0.74 -22.19
N LYS A 171 5.05 -1.48 -21.93
CA LYS A 171 3.71 -1.19 -22.47
C LYS A 171 3.07 0.03 -21.80
N LEU A 172 3.17 0.15 -20.47
CA LEU A 172 2.70 1.33 -19.74
C LEU A 172 3.37 2.61 -20.22
N ARG A 173 4.71 2.62 -20.33
CA ARG A 173 5.44 3.78 -20.85
C ARG A 173 5.05 4.15 -22.28
N ARG A 174 4.78 3.17 -23.14
CA ARG A 174 4.34 3.46 -24.51
C ARG A 174 2.95 4.08 -24.53
N LYS A 175 2.06 3.63 -23.66
CA LYS A 175 0.68 4.12 -23.58
C LYS A 175 0.61 5.52 -22.96
N TYR A 176 1.24 5.73 -21.81
CA TYR A 176 1.12 6.97 -21.04
C TYR A 176 2.27 7.96 -21.28
N GLY A 177 3.43 7.51 -21.77
CA GLY A 177 4.64 8.33 -21.88
C GLY A 177 4.67 9.29 -23.07
N HIS A 178 3.73 9.19 -24.02
CA HIS A 178 3.55 10.22 -25.06
C HIS A 178 2.70 11.40 -24.56
N ASP A 179 1.70 11.15 -23.71
CA ASP A 179 0.78 12.19 -23.20
C ASP A 179 1.48 13.19 -22.27
N GLU A 180 2.56 12.80 -21.58
CA GLU A 180 3.35 13.71 -20.73
C GLU A 180 4.19 14.73 -21.53
N GLN A 181 4.48 14.47 -22.81
CA GLN A 181 5.23 15.42 -23.66
C GLN A 181 4.33 16.51 -24.26
N GLU A 182 3.04 16.23 -24.46
CA GLU A 182 2.07 17.21 -24.98
C GLU A 182 1.37 18.01 -23.86
N SER A 183 1.25 17.45 -22.64
CA SER A 183 0.66 18.12 -21.47
C SER A 183 1.67 18.92 -20.64
N GLY A 184 2.36 19.86 -21.30
CA GLY A 184 3.39 20.72 -20.68
C GLY A 184 3.06 21.17 -19.25
N LYS A 185 3.86 20.67 -18.29
CA LYS A 185 3.97 20.97 -16.85
C LYS A 185 3.58 19.80 -15.93
N THR A 186 4.46 18.81 -15.79
CA THR A 186 4.93 18.35 -14.47
C THR A 186 6.33 17.77 -14.66
N THR A 187 7.36 18.56 -14.36
CA THR A 187 8.74 18.06 -14.31
C THR A 187 8.86 17.12 -13.12
N ILE A 188 8.83 15.81 -13.36
CA ILE A 188 9.41 14.85 -12.43
C ILE A 188 10.89 15.22 -12.36
N GLN A 189 11.31 15.78 -11.22
CA GLN A 189 12.73 15.95 -10.93
C GLN A 189 13.40 14.59 -11.14
N LYS A 190 14.30 14.52 -12.12
CA LYS A 190 15.22 13.39 -12.26
C LYS A 190 15.92 13.23 -10.92
N PHE A 191 15.64 12.14 -10.20
CA PHE A 191 16.47 11.72 -9.09
C PHE A 191 17.88 11.50 -9.66
N ARG A 192 18.80 12.39 -9.26
CA ARG A 192 20.23 12.29 -9.52
C ARG A 192 20.88 11.62 -8.32
#